data_AF-A0A7X2ITK2-F1
#
_entry.id   AF-A0A7X2ITK2-F1
#
_cell.length_a   1.000
_cell.length_b   1.000
_cell.length_c   1.000
_cell.angle_alpha   90.00
_cell.angle_beta   90.00
_cell.angle_gamma   90.00
#
_symmetry.space_group_name_H-M   'P 1'
#
loop_
_entity.id
_entity.type
_entity.pdbx_description
1 polymer ?
#
loop_
_entity_poly.entity_id
_entity_poly.type
_entity_poly.pdbx_seq_one_letter_code
_entity_poly.pdbx_strand_id
1 'polypeptide(L)'
;MQRYWVSAVLALFVCGAQAASDPRLDGLRQVERSRCVRAGNTGPGAPKNLKLVPKYCECVAKTYYDNLPKEEVDQLLSAGQSAAVDEQREARMAQARTACKVQ
;
A
#
# COMPACT_ATOMS: atom_id res chain seq x y z
N MET A 1 24.31 -43.97 -15.06
CA MET A 1 23.93 -42.98 -16.09
C MET A 1 22.82 -42.11 -15.52
N GLN A 2 23.15 -40.86 -15.19
CA GLN A 2 22.25 -39.86 -14.63
C GLN A 2 21.21 -39.40 -15.66
N ARG A 3 19.93 -39.32 -15.25
CA ARG A 3 18.89 -38.59 -15.98
C ARG A 3 18.41 -37.46 -15.09
N TYR A 4 19.03 -36.31 -15.26
CA TYR A 4 18.61 -35.05 -14.65
C TYR A 4 17.38 -34.52 -15.39
N TRP A 5 16.23 -34.49 -14.73
CA TRP A 5 15.11 -33.67 -15.16
C TRP A 5 15.25 -32.31 -14.49
N VAL A 6 15.62 -31.31 -15.30
CA VAL A 6 15.65 -29.91 -14.90
C VAL A 6 14.21 -29.40 -14.92
N SER A 7 13.55 -29.35 -13.76
CA SER A 7 12.30 -28.60 -13.59
C SER A 7 12.64 -27.11 -13.48
N ALA A 8 12.68 -26.42 -14.62
CA ALA A 8 12.74 -24.96 -14.66
C ALA A 8 11.33 -24.39 -14.45
N VAL A 9 10.94 -24.21 -13.18
CA VAL A 9 9.79 -23.35 -12.86
C VAL A 9 10.28 -21.91 -12.96
N LEU A 10 9.90 -21.22 -14.03
CA LEU A 10 9.97 -19.76 -14.12
C LEU A 10 9.15 -19.18 -12.96
N ALA A 11 9.81 -18.81 -11.87
CA ALA A 11 9.26 -17.84 -10.95
C ALA A 11 9.25 -16.49 -11.70
N LEU A 12 8.06 -16.10 -12.17
CA LEU A 12 7.76 -14.73 -12.57
C LEU A 12 8.14 -13.83 -11.40
N PHE A 13 9.33 -13.25 -11.45
CA PHE A 13 9.66 -12.06 -10.67
C PHE A 13 8.66 -11.00 -11.10
N VAL A 14 7.63 -10.80 -10.29
CA VAL A 14 6.88 -9.56 -10.26
C VAL A 14 7.89 -8.50 -9.81
N CYS A 15 8.64 -7.96 -10.77
CA CYS A 15 9.20 -6.64 -10.65
C CYS A 15 8.00 -5.70 -10.55
N GLY A 16 7.52 -5.51 -9.33
CA GLY A 16 6.74 -4.34 -8.98
C GLY A 16 7.64 -3.16 -9.28
N ALA A 17 7.51 -2.60 -10.47
CA ALA A 17 7.92 -1.23 -10.71
C ALA A 17 7.21 -0.44 -9.62
N GLN A 18 7.95 -0.06 -8.58
CA GLN A 18 7.46 0.87 -7.58
C GLN A 18 7.06 2.09 -8.38
N ALA A 19 5.74 2.29 -8.53
CA ALA A 19 5.25 3.45 -9.24
C ALA A 19 5.88 4.65 -8.54
N ALA A 20 6.62 5.46 -9.30
CA ALA A 20 7.28 6.62 -8.73
C ALA A 20 6.21 7.44 -8.00
N SER A 21 6.43 7.70 -6.71
CA SER A 21 5.50 8.45 -5.86
C SER A 21 5.04 9.72 -6.58
N ASP A 22 3.75 9.81 -6.88
CA ASP A 22 3.18 11.02 -7.48
C ASP A 22 3.05 12.12 -6.41
N PRO A 23 3.76 13.25 -6.53
CA PRO A 23 3.70 14.32 -5.54
C PRO A 23 2.30 14.96 -5.42
N ARG A 24 1.45 14.81 -6.44
CA ARG A 24 0.05 15.29 -6.39
C ARG A 24 -0.78 14.54 -5.34
N LEU A 25 -0.33 13.36 -4.90
CA LEU A 25 -1.00 12.57 -3.86
C LEU A 25 -0.59 12.94 -2.43
N ASP A 26 0.38 13.84 -2.23
CA ASP A 26 0.90 14.16 -0.90
C ASP A 26 -0.19 14.68 0.06
N GLY A 27 -1.13 15.48 -0.45
CA GLY A 27 -2.30 15.92 0.32
C GLY A 27 -3.18 14.74 0.79
N LEU A 28 -3.46 13.78 -0.11
CA LEU A 28 -4.25 12.59 0.22
C LEU A 28 -3.53 11.70 1.23
N ARG A 29 -2.22 11.51 1.07
CA ARG A 29 -1.37 10.78 2.03
C ARG A 29 -1.41 11.43 3.41
N GLN A 30 -1.30 12.76 3.48
CA GLN A 30 -1.33 13.50 4.74
C GLN A 30 -2.69 13.38 5.44
N VAL A 31 -3.79 13.48 4.70
CA VAL A 31 -5.16 13.31 5.24
C VAL A 31 -5.35 11.90 5.78
N GLU A 32 -4.95 10.88 5.01
CA GLU A 32 -5.06 9.48 5.41
C GLU A 32 -4.21 9.18 6.65
N ARG A 33 -2.95 9.61 6.66
CA ARG A 33 -2.06 9.53 7.83
C ARG A 33 -2.71 10.16 9.06
N SER A 34 -3.26 11.36 8.92
CA SER A 34 -3.88 12.08 10.04
C SER A 34 -5.12 11.36 10.57
N ARG A 35 -5.94 10.77 9.69
CA ARG A 35 -7.08 9.94 10.08
C ARG A 35 -6.62 8.68 10.83
N CYS A 36 -5.63 7.98 10.30
CA CYS A 36 -5.06 6.79 10.94
C CYS A 36 -4.49 7.12 12.33
N VAL A 37 -3.72 8.21 12.48
CA VAL A 37 -3.16 8.62 13.77
C VAL A 37 -4.25 8.95 14.78
N ARG A 38 -5.32 9.63 14.35
CA ARG A 38 -6.48 9.94 15.21
C ARG A 38 -7.23 8.67 15.66
N ALA A 39 -7.23 7.62 14.85
CA ALA A 39 -7.78 6.32 15.25
C ALA A 39 -6.91 5.59 16.29
N GLY A 40 -5.66 6.02 16.50
CA GLY A 40 -4.78 5.42 17.50
C GLY A 40 -4.45 3.96 17.20
N ASN A 41 -4.51 3.11 18.22
CA ASN A 41 -4.27 1.66 18.12
C ASN A 41 -5.55 0.84 17.85
N THR A 42 -6.68 1.49 17.53
CA THR A 42 -7.96 0.79 17.30
C THR A 42 -8.12 0.25 15.88
N GLY A 43 -7.26 0.70 14.96
CA GLY A 43 -7.28 0.27 13.57
C GLY A 43 -6.73 -1.15 13.36
N PRO A 44 -7.18 -1.85 12.31
CA PRO A 44 -6.70 -3.20 12.00
C PRO A 44 -5.20 -3.20 11.71
N GLY A 45 -4.45 -4.02 12.46
CA GLY A 45 -2.99 -4.11 12.32
C GLY A 45 -2.21 -2.95 12.94
N ALA A 46 -2.88 -2.02 13.64
CA ALA A 46 -2.21 -0.95 14.35
C ALA A 46 -1.34 -1.50 15.50
N PRO A 47 -0.18 -0.89 15.78
CA PRO A 47 0.68 -1.32 16.87
C PRO A 47 0.02 -1.06 18.23
N LYS A 48 0.23 -1.97 19.19
CA LYS A 48 -0.29 -1.82 20.56
C LYS A 48 0.30 -0.58 21.25
N ASN A 49 1.57 -0.30 20.99
CA ASN A 49 2.25 0.88 21.51
C ASN A 49 1.84 2.13 20.73
N LEU A 50 1.10 3.03 21.38
CA LEU A 50 0.62 4.29 20.79
C LEU A 50 1.75 5.17 20.25
N LYS A 51 2.97 5.07 20.78
CA LYS A 51 4.13 5.83 20.28
C LYS A 51 4.57 5.38 18.89
N LEU A 52 4.23 4.16 18.47
CA LEU A 52 4.57 3.62 17.16
C LEU A 52 3.48 3.92 16.10
N VAL A 53 2.29 4.33 16.53
CA VAL A 53 1.15 4.62 15.63
C VAL A 53 1.51 5.64 14.54
N PRO A 54 2.18 6.79 14.83
CA PRO A 54 2.51 7.75 13.78
C PRO A 54 3.39 7.16 12.67
N LYS A 55 4.39 6.35 13.04
CA LYS A 55 5.29 5.68 12.08
C LYS A 55 4.56 4.62 11.27
N TYR A 56 3.69 3.84 11.92
CA TYR A 56 2.83 2.86 11.26
C TYR A 56 1.91 3.53 10.23
N CYS A 57 1.19 4.58 10.62
CA CYS A 57 0.25 5.29 9.75
C CYS A 57 0.92 5.97 8.56
N GLU A 58 2.13 6.50 8.75
CA GLU A 58 2.94 7.06 7.67
C GLU A 58 3.33 5.96 6.66
N CYS A 59 3.81 4.81 7.15
CA CYS A 59 4.13 3.67 6.29
C CYS A 59 2.92 3.20 5.49
N VAL A 60 1.75 3.04 6.13
CA VAL A 60 0.54 2.54 5.46
C VAL A 60 0.07 3.51 4.36
N ALA A 61 -0.02 4.81 4.67
CA ALA A 61 -0.41 5.81 3.70
C ALA A 61 0.56 5.83 2.51
N LYS A 62 1.86 5.85 2.78
CA LYS A 62 2.90 5.80 1.75
C LYS A 62 2.78 4.53 0.89
N THR A 63 2.75 3.36 1.52
CA THR A 63 2.71 2.07 0.83
C THR A 63 1.48 1.93 -0.06
N TYR A 64 0.34 2.48 0.35
CA TYR A 64 -0.85 2.44 -0.50
C TYR A 64 -0.75 3.37 -1.70
N TYR A 65 -0.51 4.67 -1.47
CA TYR A 65 -0.53 5.67 -2.55
C TYR A 65 0.68 5.54 -3.49
N ASP A 66 1.82 5.03 -3.04
CA ASP A 66 2.99 4.77 -3.89
C ASP A 66 2.81 3.55 -4.81
N ASN A 67 1.82 2.69 -4.55
CA ASN A 67 1.56 1.50 -5.35
C ASN A 67 0.26 1.59 -6.16
N LEU A 68 -0.36 2.78 -6.24
CA LEU A 68 -1.50 2.98 -7.13
C LEU A 68 -1.03 3.05 -8.60
N PRO A 69 -1.71 2.36 -9.53
CA PRO A 69 -1.50 2.53 -10.97
C PRO A 69 -1.68 3.99 -11.39
N LYS A 70 -0.88 4.45 -12.35
CA LYS A 70 -0.92 5.85 -12.80
C LYS A 70 -2.30 6.24 -13.32
N GLU A 71 -2.96 5.34 -14.05
CA GLU A 71 -4.30 5.57 -14.60
C GLU A 71 -5.33 5.80 -13.49
N GLU A 72 -5.20 5.08 -12.38
CA GLU A 72 -6.06 5.24 -11.21
C GLU A 72 -5.76 6.53 -10.45
N VAL A 73 -4.49 6.92 -10.36
CA VAL A 73 -4.07 8.21 -9.80
C VAL A 73 -4.64 9.36 -10.62
N ASP A 74 -4.54 9.30 -11.95
CA ASP A 74 -5.08 10.33 -12.83
C ASP A 74 -6.61 10.42 -12.73
N GLN A 75 -7.31 9.29 -12.58
CA GLN A 75 -8.76 9.26 -12.32
C GLN A 75 -9.12 9.89 -10.97
N LEU A 76 -8.42 9.52 -9.89
CA LEU A 76 -8.64 10.11 -8.57
C LEU A 76 -8.45 11.63 -8.58
N LEU A 77 -7.41 12.11 -9.27
CA LEU A 77 -7.11 13.54 -9.32
C LEU A 77 -8.07 14.31 -10.24
N SER A 78 -8.59 13.68 -11.29
CA SER A 78 -9.47 14.35 -12.27
C SER A 78 -10.94 14.31 -11.86
N ALA A 79 -11.42 13.17 -11.34
CA ALA A 79 -12.82 12.93 -11.02
C ALA A 79 -13.10 12.93 -9.50
N GLY A 80 -12.06 12.98 -8.66
CA GLY A 80 -12.19 12.88 -7.20
C GLY A 80 -12.51 11.48 -6.68
N GLN A 81 -12.74 10.51 -7.58
CA GLN A 81 -13.12 9.13 -7.29
C GLN A 81 -12.67 8.20 -8.43
N SER A 82 -12.47 6.92 -8.12
CA SER A 82 -12.18 5.90 -9.13
C SER A 82 -12.80 4.57 -8.68
N ALA A 83 -13.67 4.01 -9.51
CA ALA A 83 -14.33 2.74 -9.22
C ALA A 83 -13.31 1.59 -9.05
N ALA A 84 -12.23 1.60 -9.84
CA ALA A 84 -11.15 0.63 -9.74
C ALA A 84 -10.39 0.74 -8.40
N VAL A 85 -10.15 1.97 -7.95
CA VAL A 85 -9.56 2.23 -6.63
C VAL A 85 -10.49 1.75 -5.54
N ASP A 86 -11.78 2.06 -5.62
CA ASP A 86 -12.78 1.71 -4.61
C ASP A 86 -12.97 0.19 -4.47
N GLU A 87 -13.08 -0.53 -5.60
CA GLU A 87 -13.26 -1.99 -5.62
C GLU A 87 -12.10 -2.73 -4.93
N GLN A 88 -10.86 -2.26 -5.15
CA GLN A 88 -9.67 -2.91 -4.62
C GLN A 88 -9.13 -2.25 -3.35
N ARG A 89 -9.80 -1.20 -2.85
CA ARG A 89 -9.30 -0.35 -1.77
C ARG A 89 -8.94 -1.13 -0.52
N GLU A 90 -9.89 -1.90 -0.01
CA GLU A 90 -9.70 -2.66 1.24
C GLU A 90 -8.61 -3.73 1.09
N ALA A 91 -8.54 -4.41 -0.06
CA ALA A 91 -7.51 -5.41 -0.33
C ALA A 91 -6.10 -4.78 -0.35
N ARG A 92 -5.91 -3.69 -1.07
CA ARG A 92 -4.62 -2.97 -1.13
C ARG A 92 -4.27 -2.30 0.20
N MET A 93 -5.26 -1.78 0.93
CA MET A 93 -5.09 -1.31 2.30
C MET A 93 -4.63 -2.42 3.25
N ALA A 94 -5.23 -3.61 3.18
CA ALA A 94 -4.82 -4.75 3.99
C ALA A 94 -3.38 -5.19 3.69
N GLN A 95 -2.97 -5.16 2.41
CA GLN A 95 -1.59 -5.40 1.99
C GLN A 95 -0.64 -4.34 2.57
N ALA A 96 -0.98 -3.05 2.45
CA ALA A 96 -0.20 -1.95 3.01
C ALA A 96 -0.05 -2.08 4.54
N ARG A 97 -1.15 -2.37 5.26
CA ARG A 97 -1.13 -2.62 6.72
C ARG A 97 -0.23 -3.80 7.08
N THR A 98 -0.24 -4.86 6.28
CA THR A 98 0.59 -6.05 6.50
C THR A 98 2.07 -5.75 6.27
N ALA A 99 2.40 -5.04 5.20
CA ALA A 99 3.77 -4.61 4.89
C ALA A 99 4.35 -3.66 5.96
N CYS A 100 3.48 -2.88 6.61
CA CYS A 100 3.86 -1.87 7.60
C CYS A 100 3.76 -2.33 9.06
N LYS A 101 3.50 -3.62 9.32
CA LYS A 101 3.47 -4.14 10.70
C LYS A 101 4.81 -3.86 11.38
N VAL A 102 4.76 -3.03 12.41
CA VAL A 102 5.88 -2.77 13.31
C VAL A 102 5.82 -3.82 14.42
N GLN A 103 6.86 -4.65 14.51
CA GLN A 103 7.04 -5.65 15.57
C GLN A 103 7.21 -4.97 16.94
#